data_AF-A0A1W1Z4N9-F1
#
_entry.id   AF-A0A1W1Z4N9-F1
#
_cell.length_a   1.000
_cell.length_b   1.000
_cell.length_c   1.000
_cell.angle_alpha   90.00
_cell.angle_beta   90.00
_cell.angle_gamma   90.00
#
_symmetry.space_group_name_H-M   'P 1'
#
loop_
_entity.id
_entity.type
_entity.pdbx_description
1 polymer ?
#
loop_
_entity_poly.entity_id
_entity_poly.type
_entity_poly.pdbx_seq_one_letter_code
_entity_poly.pdbx_strand_id
1 'polypeptide(L)'
;MRLMNLLIPAIMTGCSIVFSQEKNTEKEDYIVIDLSKSHPNNRTLDYLYYLTINSAEVDLPLEIIEFLESIPDGNDSNLHTKYTYQRTEILKVIYNERISPEDKRFLCNHHLKITDSQGVNPIHPLLQKYIDRGSL
;
A
#
# COMPACT_ATOMS: atom_id res chain seq x y z
N MET A 1 68.72 29.59 -21.36
CA MET A 1 68.89 28.13 -21.20
C MET A 1 67.59 27.55 -20.67
N ARG A 2 67.05 26.54 -21.40
CA ARG A 2 66.09 25.45 -21.05
C ARG A 2 65.19 25.65 -19.81
N LEU A 3 63.86 25.81 -19.92
CA LEU A 3 62.80 24.87 -20.35
C LEU A 3 62.76 23.57 -19.52
N MET A 4 61.80 23.49 -18.59
CA MET A 4 61.11 22.31 -18.03
C MET A 4 59.91 22.87 -17.25
N ASN A 5 58.72 23.02 -17.84
CA ASN A 5 57.68 21.99 -18.01
C ASN A 5 57.57 21.03 -16.80
N LEU A 6 56.62 21.31 -15.91
CA LEU A 6 55.79 20.25 -15.34
C LEU A 6 54.33 20.74 -15.27
N LEU A 7 53.46 19.93 -15.83
CA LEU A 7 52.08 20.18 -16.21
C LEU A 7 51.17 19.27 -15.35
N ILE A 8 50.04 19.83 -14.90
CA ILE A 8 48.70 19.20 -14.72
C ILE A 8 48.44 18.44 -13.40
N PRO A 9 47.18 18.36 -12.87
CA PRO A 9 45.97 19.19 -13.06
C PRO A 9 45.36 19.73 -11.74
N ALA A 10 44.64 20.85 -11.87
CA ALA A 10 43.59 21.24 -10.93
C ALA A 10 42.37 20.30 -11.08
N ILE A 11 42.04 19.57 -10.01
CA ILE A 11 40.79 18.80 -9.95
C ILE A 11 39.65 19.77 -9.63
N MET A 12 38.97 20.21 -10.68
CA MET A 12 37.63 20.78 -10.62
C MET A 12 36.64 19.66 -10.29
N THR A 13 36.43 19.39 -9.00
CA THR A 13 35.27 18.60 -8.56
C THR A 13 34.10 19.56 -8.44
N GLY A 14 33.35 19.66 -9.54
CA GLY A 14 31.99 20.19 -9.50
C GLY A 14 31.16 19.32 -8.56
N CYS A 15 30.70 19.91 -7.45
CA CYS A 15 29.52 19.39 -6.77
C CYS A 15 28.34 19.59 -7.72
N SER A 16 28.13 18.61 -8.59
CA SER A 16 26.86 18.46 -9.28
C SER A 16 25.79 18.31 -8.21
N ILE A 17 24.94 19.32 -8.16
CA ILE A 17 23.69 19.35 -7.44
C ILE A 17 22.88 18.15 -7.94
N VAL A 18 22.87 17.06 -7.20
CA VAL A 18 21.85 16.03 -7.39
C VAL A 18 20.62 16.54 -6.66
N PHE A 19 19.89 17.44 -7.33
CA PHE A 19 18.45 17.51 -7.13
C PHE A 19 17.94 16.14 -7.56
N SER A 20 17.81 15.23 -6.60
CA SER A 20 16.88 14.13 -6.75
C SER A 20 15.53 14.82 -6.84
N GLN A 21 15.08 15.11 -8.06
CA GLN A 21 13.68 15.35 -8.31
C GLN A 21 12.99 14.08 -7.78
N GLU A 22 12.43 14.17 -6.57
CA GLU A 22 11.27 13.36 -6.25
C GLU A 22 10.36 13.52 -7.44
N LYS A 23 10.27 12.45 -8.22
CA LYS A 23 9.32 12.34 -9.28
C LYS A 23 7.98 12.33 -8.57
N ASN A 24 7.44 13.52 -8.31
CA ASN A 24 6.05 13.76 -8.02
C ASN A 24 5.32 13.39 -9.32
N THR A 25 5.25 12.09 -9.57
CA THR A 25 4.14 11.50 -10.32
C THR A 25 2.95 11.67 -9.40
N GLU A 26 2.39 12.87 -9.38
CA GLU A 26 0.97 13.04 -9.10
C GLU A 26 0.27 12.06 -10.05
N LYS A 27 -0.15 10.90 -9.55
CA LYS A 27 -1.09 10.06 -10.27
C LYS A 27 -2.39 10.87 -10.30
N GLU A 28 -2.57 11.70 -11.32
CA GLU A 28 -3.74 12.57 -11.53
C GLU A 28 -5.07 11.81 -11.70
N ASP A 29 -5.14 10.50 -11.45
CA ASP A 29 -6.34 9.67 -11.63
C ASP A 29 -6.60 8.71 -10.46
N TYR A 30 -6.52 9.22 -9.23
CA TYR A 30 -7.07 8.50 -8.08
C TYR A 30 -8.60 8.51 -8.12
N ILE A 31 -9.20 7.39 -7.73
CA ILE A 31 -10.65 7.25 -7.63
C ILE A 31 -11.14 8.15 -6.48
N VAL A 32 -12.02 9.08 -6.82
CA VAL A 32 -12.69 9.95 -5.82
C VAL A 32 -13.93 9.23 -5.30
N ILE A 33 -13.97 8.99 -3.99
CA ILE A 33 -15.13 8.37 -3.34
C ILE A 33 -16.11 9.46 -2.89
N ASP A 34 -17.26 9.54 -3.56
CA ASP A 34 -18.35 10.47 -3.21
C ASP A 34 -19.27 9.89 -2.13
N LEU A 35 -19.21 10.48 -0.93
CA LEU A 35 -20.06 10.14 0.21
C LEU A 35 -21.21 11.16 0.42
N SER A 36 -21.53 11.99 -0.57
CA SER A 36 -22.57 13.03 -0.46
C SER A 36 -23.96 12.46 -0.17
N LYS A 37 -24.23 11.22 -0.64
CA LYS A 37 -25.49 10.49 -0.43
C LYS A 37 -25.47 9.57 0.77
N SER A 38 -24.33 9.43 1.45
CA SER A 38 -24.19 8.55 2.61
C SER A 38 -24.90 9.13 3.84
N HIS A 39 -25.63 8.28 4.54
CA HIS A 39 -26.18 8.64 5.85
C HIS A 39 -25.02 8.90 6.83
N PRO A 40 -25.06 9.93 7.71
CA PRO A 40 -23.94 10.29 8.58
C PRO A 40 -23.38 9.11 9.40
N ASN A 41 -24.26 8.28 9.94
CA ASN A 41 -23.89 7.12 10.76
C ASN A 41 -23.28 5.96 9.95
N ASN A 42 -23.39 5.99 8.62
CA ASN A 42 -22.92 4.92 7.73
C ASN A 42 -21.67 5.31 6.94
N ARG A 43 -21.21 6.58 7.02
CA ARG A 43 -20.12 7.08 6.17
C ARG A 43 -18.87 6.21 6.22
N THR A 44 -18.49 5.71 7.39
CA THR A 44 -17.33 4.80 7.53
C THR A 44 -17.55 3.48 6.79
N LEU A 45 -18.73 2.87 6.94
CA LEU A 45 -19.06 1.60 6.28
C LEU A 45 -19.15 1.77 4.77
N ASP A 46 -19.81 2.84 4.31
CA ASP A 46 -19.93 3.17 2.89
C ASP A 46 -18.56 3.44 2.28
N TYR A 47 -17.68 4.14 2.99
CA TYR A 47 -16.33 4.43 2.53
C TYR A 47 -15.50 3.15 2.39
N LEU A 48 -15.53 2.26 3.38
CA LEU A 48 -14.89 0.94 3.31
C LEU A 48 -15.46 0.12 2.13
N TYR A 49 -16.78 0.11 1.97
CA TYR A 49 -17.46 -0.57 0.87
C TYR A 49 -16.98 -0.05 -0.50
N TYR A 50 -16.91 1.28 -0.67
CA TYR A 50 -16.43 1.87 -1.91
C TYR A 50 -14.95 1.58 -2.19
N LEU A 51 -14.11 1.52 -1.15
CA LEU A 51 -12.71 1.11 -1.33
C LEU A 51 -12.62 -0.33 -1.86
N THR A 52 -13.38 -1.25 -1.26
CA THR A 52 -13.42 -2.66 -1.65
C THR A 52 -13.95 -2.84 -3.07
N ILE A 53 -15.12 -2.28 -3.40
CA ILE A 53 -15.73 -2.49 -4.72
C ILE A 53 -14.89 -1.89 -5.87
N ASN A 54 -14.21 -0.76 -5.64
CA ASN A 54 -13.29 -0.17 -6.61
C ASN A 54 -11.99 -0.96 -6.77
N SER A 55 -11.79 -2.00 -5.95
CA SER A 55 -10.60 -2.86 -5.96
C SER A 55 -10.93 -4.33 -6.25
N ALA A 56 -12.18 -4.67 -6.54
CA ALA A 56 -12.63 -6.06 -6.70
C ALA A 56 -11.84 -6.83 -7.79
N GLU A 57 -11.50 -6.15 -8.88
CA GLU A 57 -10.78 -6.71 -10.04
C GLU A 57 -9.24 -6.60 -9.92
N VAL A 58 -8.72 -6.17 -8.76
CA VAL A 58 -7.27 -6.09 -8.55
C VAL A 58 -6.71 -7.49 -8.30
N ASP A 59 -5.73 -7.89 -9.11
CA ASP A 59 -4.99 -9.13 -8.89
C ASP A 59 -3.95 -8.95 -7.77
N LEU A 60 -3.90 -9.92 -6.85
CA LEU A 60 -2.86 -9.97 -5.83
C LEU A 60 -1.61 -10.68 -6.38
N PRO A 61 -0.40 -10.26 -5.97
CA PRO A 61 0.82 -11.02 -6.28
C PRO A 61 0.72 -12.46 -5.77
N LEU A 62 1.37 -13.39 -6.48
CA LEU A 62 1.33 -14.81 -6.15
C LEU A 62 1.81 -15.07 -4.71
N GLU A 63 2.85 -14.36 -4.26
CA GLU A 63 3.40 -14.50 -2.92
C GLU A 63 2.38 -14.14 -1.83
N ILE A 64 1.45 -13.22 -2.12
CA ILE A 64 0.37 -12.84 -1.22
C ILE A 64 -0.72 -13.90 -1.21
N ILE A 65 -1.04 -14.48 -2.36
CA ILE A 65 -2.01 -15.58 -2.47
C ILE A 65 -1.50 -16.79 -1.67
N GLU A 66 -0.26 -17.20 -1.90
CA GLU A 66 0.39 -18.30 -1.18
C GLU A 66 0.45 -18.03 0.33
N PHE A 67 0.76 -16.78 0.73
CA PHE A 67 0.73 -16.38 2.12
C PHE A 67 -0.68 -16.56 2.73
N LEU A 68 -1.74 -16.08 2.06
CA LEU A 68 -3.11 -16.19 2.56
C LEU A 68 -3.58 -17.64 2.70
N GLU A 69 -3.23 -18.49 1.73
CA GLU A 69 -3.53 -19.94 1.77
C GLU A 69 -2.80 -20.66 2.91
N SER A 70 -1.62 -20.16 3.31
CA SER A 70 -0.83 -20.75 4.39
C SER A 70 -1.36 -20.47 5.80
N ILE A 71 -2.33 -19.55 5.96
CA ILE A 71 -2.82 -19.13 7.28
C ILE A 71 -3.70 -20.24 7.89
N PRO A 72 -3.37 -20.72 9.10
CA PRO A 72 -4.18 -21.74 9.76
C PRO A 72 -5.43 -21.12 10.41
N ASP A 73 -6.60 -21.36 9.82
CA ASP A 73 -7.91 -20.87 10.32
C ASP A 73 -8.71 -21.94 11.07
N GLY A 74 -8.01 -22.95 11.60
CA GLY A 74 -8.61 -24.13 12.21
C GLY A 74 -9.08 -25.16 11.18
N ASN A 75 -9.84 -26.15 11.66
CA ASN A 75 -10.23 -27.33 10.86
C ASN A 75 -11.55 -27.15 10.08
N ASP A 76 -12.13 -25.94 10.06
CA ASP A 76 -13.37 -25.66 9.34
C ASP A 76 -13.07 -24.95 8.01
N SER A 77 -13.25 -25.67 6.90
CA SER A 77 -13.02 -25.15 5.55
C SER A 77 -13.88 -23.94 5.18
N ASN A 78 -15.09 -23.83 5.74
CA ASN A 78 -15.96 -22.69 5.46
C ASN A 78 -15.46 -21.42 6.18
N LEU A 79 -14.95 -21.57 7.40
CA LEU A 79 -14.33 -20.46 8.13
C LEU A 79 -13.06 -19.98 7.44
N HIS A 80 -12.19 -20.90 7.01
CA HIS A 80 -10.99 -20.55 6.24
C HIS A 80 -11.34 -19.77 4.98
N THR A 81 -12.29 -20.26 4.18
CA THR A 81 -12.72 -19.57 2.95
C THR A 81 -13.22 -18.16 3.24
N LYS A 82 -14.01 -17.98 4.30
CA LYS A 82 -14.54 -16.68 4.71
C LYS A 82 -13.44 -15.71 5.14
N TYR A 83 -12.50 -16.15 5.96
CA TYR A 83 -11.41 -15.29 6.42
C TYR A 83 -10.41 -14.96 5.30
N THR A 84 -10.07 -15.94 4.46
CA THR A 84 -9.25 -15.71 3.26
C THR A 84 -9.91 -14.69 2.34
N TYR A 85 -11.21 -14.82 2.07
CA TYR A 85 -11.94 -13.82 1.29
C TYR A 85 -11.86 -12.42 1.91
N GLN A 86 -12.13 -12.30 3.22
CA GLN A 86 -12.04 -11.02 3.93
C GLN A 86 -10.64 -10.37 3.82
N ARG A 87 -9.58 -11.15 4.00
CA ARG A 87 -8.20 -10.66 3.92
C ARG A 87 -7.82 -10.26 2.49
N THR A 88 -8.25 -11.04 1.50
CA THR A 88 -8.06 -10.75 0.08
C THR A 88 -8.66 -9.39 -0.27
N GLU A 89 -9.91 -9.14 0.11
CA GLU A 89 -10.59 -7.86 -0.18
C GLU A 89 -9.84 -6.67 0.43
N ILE A 90 -9.31 -6.81 1.65
CA ILE A 90 -8.50 -5.75 2.29
C ILE A 90 -7.20 -5.51 1.51
N LEU A 91 -6.48 -6.59 1.16
CA LEU A 91 -5.18 -6.49 0.49
C LEU A 91 -5.33 -5.95 -0.93
N LYS A 92 -6.41 -6.29 -1.64
CA LYS A 92 -6.70 -5.76 -2.98
C LYS A 92 -6.78 -4.24 -2.99
N VAL A 93 -7.35 -3.62 -1.96
CA VAL A 93 -7.37 -2.15 -1.84
C VAL A 93 -5.96 -1.57 -1.71
N ILE A 94 -5.07 -2.25 -0.98
CA ILE A 94 -3.68 -1.78 -0.78
C ILE A 94 -2.87 -1.91 -2.08
N TYR A 95 -3.09 -2.99 -2.84
CA TYR A 95 -2.47 -3.20 -4.14
C TYR A 95 -3.09 -2.36 -5.27
N ASN A 96 -4.29 -1.80 -5.07
CA ASN A 96 -4.92 -0.97 -6.09
C ASN A 96 -4.16 0.35 -6.30
N GLU A 97 -3.56 0.51 -7.47
CA GLU A 97 -2.79 1.71 -7.82
C GLU A 97 -3.63 2.99 -7.97
N ARG A 98 -4.95 2.86 -8.13
CA ARG A 98 -5.90 3.96 -8.30
C ARG A 98 -6.54 4.42 -7.00
N ILE A 99 -6.26 3.76 -5.88
CA ILE A 99 -6.66 4.21 -4.55
C ILE A 99 -5.55 5.08 -3.98
N SER A 100 -5.90 6.24 -3.42
CA SER A 100 -4.91 7.19 -2.91
C SER A 100 -4.14 6.60 -1.71
N PRO A 101 -2.90 7.05 -1.45
CA PRO A 101 -2.16 6.65 -0.26
C PRO A 101 -2.92 6.90 1.05
N GLU A 102 -3.66 8.01 1.13
CA GLU A 102 -4.47 8.44 2.27
C GLU A 102 -5.63 7.47 2.53
N ASP A 103 -6.34 7.07 1.48
CA ASP A 103 -7.43 6.09 1.55
C ASP A 103 -6.92 4.73 2.04
N LYS A 104 -5.77 4.28 1.52
CA LYS A 104 -5.11 3.05 1.98
C LYS A 104 -4.69 3.14 3.45
N ARG A 105 -4.18 4.30 3.89
CA ARG A 105 -3.86 4.56 5.31
C ARG A 105 -5.12 4.52 6.16
N PHE A 106 -6.23 5.11 5.70
CA PHE A 106 -7.53 5.03 6.38
C PHE A 106 -7.97 3.57 6.58
N LEU A 107 -7.95 2.78 5.51
CA LEU A 107 -8.28 1.35 5.55
C LEU A 107 -7.38 0.58 6.54
N CYS A 108 -6.06 0.73 6.44
CA CYS A 108 -5.11 0.05 7.31
C CYS A 108 -5.36 0.40 8.78
N ASN A 109 -5.51 1.69 9.09
CA ASN A 109 -5.79 2.15 10.46
C ASN A 109 -7.15 1.68 10.98
N HIS A 110 -8.14 1.51 10.12
CA HIS A 110 -9.43 0.94 10.51
C HIS A 110 -9.25 -0.52 10.94
N HIS A 111 -8.58 -1.33 10.11
CA HIS A 111 -8.41 -2.76 10.35
C HIS A 111 -7.43 -3.08 11.47
N LEU A 112 -6.37 -2.28 11.65
CA LEU A 112 -5.40 -2.44 12.75
C LEU A 112 -6.05 -2.27 14.15
N LYS A 113 -7.21 -1.62 14.24
CA LYS A 113 -7.98 -1.48 15.50
C LYS A 113 -8.82 -2.71 15.83
N ILE A 114 -9.02 -3.61 14.88
CA ILE A 114 -9.82 -4.83 15.06
C ILE A 114 -8.93 -5.85 15.76
N THR A 115 -9.37 -6.41 16.88
CA THR A 115 -8.58 -7.37 17.67
C THR A 115 -8.97 -8.83 17.38
N ASP A 116 -9.65 -9.09 16.27
CA ASP A 116 -10.06 -10.44 15.88
C ASP A 116 -8.84 -11.26 15.45
N SER A 117 -8.45 -12.19 16.35
CA SER A 117 -7.32 -13.10 16.16
C SER A 117 -7.40 -13.96 14.91
N GLN A 118 -8.61 -14.28 14.45
CA GLN A 118 -8.80 -15.17 13.31
C GLN A 118 -9.02 -14.36 12.04
N GLY A 119 -9.91 -13.37 11.99
CA GLY A 119 -10.18 -12.67 10.74
C GLY A 119 -9.01 -11.86 10.19
N VAL A 120 -8.64 -10.78 10.89
CA VAL A 120 -7.79 -9.72 10.33
C VAL A 120 -6.38 -9.74 10.91
N ASN A 121 -6.21 -10.16 12.18
CA ASN A 121 -4.91 -10.17 12.84
C ASN A 121 -3.78 -10.83 12.02
N PRO A 122 -4.00 -11.94 11.28
CA PRO A 122 -2.94 -12.56 10.49
C PRO A 122 -2.31 -11.64 9.42
N ILE A 123 -3.06 -10.64 8.92
CA ILE A 123 -2.55 -9.69 7.93
C ILE A 123 -2.08 -8.36 8.55
N HIS A 124 -2.21 -8.17 9.87
CA HIS A 124 -1.75 -6.95 10.54
C HIS A 124 -0.29 -6.57 10.23
N PRO A 125 0.67 -7.52 10.17
CA PRO A 125 2.04 -7.17 9.79
C PRO A 125 2.15 -6.50 8.41
N LEU A 126 1.32 -6.91 7.44
CA LEU A 126 1.27 -6.28 6.13
C LEU A 126 0.66 -4.88 6.21
N LEU A 127 -0.46 -4.73 6.94
CA LEU A 127 -1.09 -3.42 7.14
C LEU A 127 -0.14 -2.43 7.81
N GLN A 128 0.59 -2.87 8.84
CA GLN A 128 1.57 -2.04 9.53
C GLN A 128 2.76 -1.70 8.62
N LYS A 129 3.26 -2.66 7.83
CA LYS A 129 4.32 -2.42 6.84
C LYS A 129 3.92 -1.31 5.86
N TYR A 130 2.67 -1.30 5.39
CA TYR A 130 2.17 -0.24 4.53
C TYR A 130 2.13 1.12 5.24
N ILE A 131 1.66 1.19 6.49
CA ILE A 131 1.65 2.45 7.28
C ILE A 131 3.05 3.03 7.43
N ASP A 132 4.03 2.16 7.73
CA ASP A 132 5.40 2.55 8.05
C ASP A 132 6.20 2.95 6.80
N ARG A 133 5.99 2.25 5.67
CA ARG A 133 6.83 2.36 4.47
C ARG A 133 6.14 3.00 3.26
N GLY A 134 4.82 3.07 3.27
CA GLY A 134 4.01 3.50 2.12
C GLY A 134 3.90 2.45 1.00
N SER A 135 4.41 1.23 1.22
CA SER A 135 4.37 0.14 0.24
C SER A 135 4.34 -1.23 0.93
N LEU A 136 3.76 -2.23 0.25
CA LEU A 136 3.84 -3.64 0.62
C LEU A 136 5.05 -4.32 -0.02
#